data_AF-A0A2V9ZKN9-F1
#
_entry.id   AF-A0A2V9ZKN9-F1
#
_cell.length_a   1.000
_cell.length_b   1.000
_cell.length_c   1.000
_cell.angle_alpha   90.00
_cell.angle_beta   90.00
_cell.angle_gamma   90.00
#
_symmetry.space_group_name_H-M   'P 1'
#
loop_
_entity.id
_entity.type
_entity.pdbx_description
1 polymer ?
#
loop_
_entity_poly.entity_id
_entity_poly.type
_entity_poly.pdbx_seq_one_letter_code
_entity_poly.pdbx_strand_id
1 'polypeptide(L)'
;QLRRDPMAMLPFCGYHMGDYFAHWLKIGKHSDASKLPRIFYVNWFRQDENGKFLWPGYGENSRVLKWVFERCDGKVHATDTAIGRLPDPADMDTKGLDISANNLVKLLSVDVDGWLAEVPRIKEHFAKFGERLPEGLKREVADLEERLKKAKR
;
A
#
# COMPACT_ATOMS: atom_id res chain seq x y z
N GLN A 1 -10.70 4.30 15.13
CA GLN A 1 -10.55 5.45 14.21
C GLN A 1 -9.21 5.31 13.47
N LEU A 2 -9.15 5.54 12.17
CA LEU A 2 -7.89 5.47 11.40
C LEU A 2 -7.16 6.82 11.46
N ARG A 3 -5.93 6.85 11.99
CA ARG A 3 -5.06 8.03 11.94
C ARG A 3 -4.38 8.10 10.57
N ARG A 4 -4.52 9.22 9.87
CA ARG A 4 -3.83 9.49 8.60
C ARG A 4 -2.51 10.19 8.92
N ASP A 5 -1.39 9.57 8.54
CA ASP A 5 -0.04 10.08 8.81
C ASP A 5 0.77 10.07 7.50
N PRO A 6 0.58 11.08 6.62
CA PRO A 6 1.17 11.07 5.29
C PRO A 6 2.69 11.00 5.38
N MET A 7 3.27 9.94 4.80
CA MET A 7 4.72 9.68 4.78
C MET A 7 5.35 9.64 6.19
N ALA A 8 4.57 9.39 7.25
CA ALA A 8 5.00 9.53 8.65
C ALA A 8 5.55 10.93 9.00
N MET A 9 5.13 11.96 8.27
CA MET A 9 5.63 13.33 8.35
C MET A 9 4.63 14.31 8.98
N LEU A 10 3.48 13.85 9.47
CA LEU A 10 2.43 14.73 10.00
C LEU A 10 2.94 15.74 11.06
N PRO A 11 3.75 15.35 12.07
CA PRO A 11 4.26 16.30 13.06
C PRO A 11 5.57 16.99 12.64
N PHE A 12 6.11 16.70 11.45
CA PHE A 12 7.45 17.12 11.03
C PHE A 12 7.48 17.96 9.76
N CYS A 13 6.37 18.04 9.02
CA CYS A 13 6.30 18.79 7.77
C CYS A 13 6.39 20.30 8.04
N GLY A 14 7.52 20.92 7.66
CA GLY A 14 7.81 22.33 7.93
C GLY A 14 7.07 23.36 7.06
N TYR A 15 6.16 22.91 6.19
CA TYR A 15 5.35 23.76 5.32
C TYR A 15 4.02 23.06 4.99
N HIS A 16 3.16 23.69 4.17
CA HIS A 16 1.84 23.15 3.87
C HIS A 16 1.91 21.76 3.22
N MET A 17 1.23 20.77 3.81
CA MET A 17 1.29 19.37 3.40
C MET A 17 0.84 19.12 1.95
N GLY A 18 -0.10 19.93 1.43
CA GLY A 18 -0.48 19.89 0.01
C GLY A 18 0.68 20.21 -0.94
N ASP A 19 1.52 21.19 -0.59
CA ASP A 19 2.70 21.53 -1.38
C ASP A 19 3.80 20.46 -1.21
N TYR A 20 3.84 19.79 -0.05
CA TYR A 20 4.71 18.64 0.18
C TYR A 20 4.36 17.47 -0.75
N PHE A 21 3.08 17.17 -0.92
CA PHE A 21 2.64 16.20 -1.93
C PHE A 21 2.98 16.66 -3.35
N ALA A 22 2.77 17.95 -3.67
CA ALA A 22 3.12 18.51 -4.97
C ALA A 22 4.62 18.35 -5.28
N HIS A 23 5.47 18.53 -4.26
CA HIS A 23 6.91 18.35 -4.36
C HIS A 23 7.29 16.90 -4.71
N TRP A 24 6.70 15.91 -4.05
CA TRP A 24 6.90 14.49 -4.38
C TRP A 24 6.53 14.18 -5.84
N LEU A 25 5.37 14.67 -6.30
CA LEU A 25 4.96 14.51 -7.70
C LEU A 25 5.91 15.22 -8.67
N LYS A 26 6.44 16.39 -8.29
CA LYS A 26 7.41 17.13 -9.09
C LYS A 26 8.72 16.35 -9.25
N ILE A 27 9.26 15.78 -8.17
CA ILE A 27 10.47 14.93 -8.24
C ILE A 27 10.25 13.80 -9.24
N GLY A 28 9.13 13.08 -9.13
CA GLY A 28 8.82 11.97 -10.05
C GLY A 28 8.76 12.41 -11.52
N LYS A 29 8.14 13.56 -11.81
CA LYS A 29 8.02 14.10 -13.17
C LYS A 29 9.35 14.58 -13.79
N HIS A 30 10.31 15.00 -12.96
CA HIS A 30 11.59 15.55 -13.43
C HIS A 30 12.75 14.55 -13.34
N SER A 31 12.45 13.29 -13.01
CA SER A 31 13.44 12.23 -12.88
C SER A 31 13.29 11.22 -14.01
N ASP A 32 14.39 10.56 -14.34
CA ASP A 32 14.36 9.36 -15.17
C ASP A 32 13.59 8.26 -14.44
N ALA A 33 12.45 7.85 -15.00
CA ALA A 33 11.56 6.86 -14.38
C ALA A 33 12.25 5.51 -14.12
N SER A 34 13.27 5.15 -14.91
CA SER A 34 14.05 3.92 -14.71
C SER A 34 14.97 3.97 -13.49
N LYS A 35 15.27 5.18 -12.99
CA LYS A 35 16.16 5.43 -11.84
C LYS A 35 15.41 5.73 -10.55
N LEU A 36 14.09 5.93 -10.62
CA LEU A 36 13.28 6.15 -9.43
C LEU A 36 13.13 4.86 -8.61
N PRO A 37 13.20 4.94 -7.27
CA PRO A 37 12.96 3.78 -6.43
C PRO A 37 11.51 3.31 -6.55
N ARG A 38 11.32 1.99 -6.48
CA ARG A 38 9.98 1.39 -6.34
C ARG A 38 9.43 1.73 -4.96
N ILE A 39 8.14 2.05 -4.88
CA ILE A 39 7.44 2.34 -3.63
C ILE A 39 6.61 1.13 -3.23
N PHE A 40 6.73 0.71 -1.97
CA PHE A 40 5.99 -0.41 -1.40
C PHE A 40 5.22 0.04 -0.16
N TYR A 41 4.05 -0.57 0.06
CA TYR A 41 3.28 -0.45 1.29
C TYR A 41 3.27 -1.80 1.98
N VAL A 42 3.55 -1.82 3.29
CA VAL A 42 3.60 -3.05 4.10
C VAL A 42 2.65 -2.93 5.28
N ASN A 43 2.03 -4.05 5.65
CA ASN A 43 1.22 -4.15 6.87
C ASN A 43 1.60 -5.44 7.63
N TRP A 44 2.42 -5.28 8.67
CA TRP A 44 2.85 -6.38 9.55
C TRP A 44 1.78 -6.82 10.55
N PHE A 45 0.70 -6.03 10.71
CA PHE A 45 -0.20 -6.10 11.85
C PHE A 45 -1.59 -6.61 11.47
N ARG A 46 -1.75 -7.22 10.30
CA ARG A 46 -3.04 -7.80 9.90
C ARG A 46 -3.42 -8.94 10.84
N GLN A 47 -4.65 -8.91 11.34
CA GLN A 47 -5.19 -9.90 12.26
C GLN A 47 -6.33 -10.70 11.61
N ASP A 48 -6.62 -11.87 12.15
CA ASP A 48 -7.83 -12.65 11.85
C ASP A 48 -9.04 -12.16 12.67
N GLU A 49 -10.18 -12.84 12.51
CA GLU A 49 -11.43 -12.51 13.21
C GLU A 49 -11.33 -12.70 14.73
N ASN A 50 -10.34 -13.49 15.20
CA ASN A 50 -10.09 -13.76 16.60
C ASN A 50 -9.02 -12.82 17.19
N GLY A 51 -8.55 -11.84 16.41
CA GLY A 51 -7.51 -10.89 16.83
C GLY A 51 -6.09 -11.46 16.82
N LYS A 52 -5.87 -12.65 16.26
CA LYS A 52 -4.53 -13.24 16.14
C LYS A 52 -3.82 -12.64 14.93
N PHE A 53 -2.56 -12.23 15.09
CA PHE A 53 -1.74 -11.76 13.98
C PHE A 53 -1.53 -12.87 12.94
N LEU A 54 -1.77 -12.55 11.67
CA LEU A 54 -1.59 -13.47 10.56
C LEU A 54 -0.12 -13.63 10.16
N TRP A 55 0.71 -12.61 10.43
CA TRP A 55 2.14 -12.61 10.17
C TRP A 55 2.93 -12.55 11.47
N PRO A 56 3.97 -13.39 11.66
CA PRO A 56 4.75 -13.43 12.91
C PRO A 56 5.55 -12.15 13.18
N GLY A 57 5.90 -11.37 12.16
CA GLY A 57 6.60 -10.10 12.33
C GLY A 57 8.09 -10.24 12.68
N TYR A 58 8.65 -9.21 13.31
CA TYR A 58 10.04 -9.17 13.79
C TYR A 58 11.07 -9.57 12.71
N GLY A 59 11.95 -10.53 13.01
CA GLY A 59 12.97 -11.02 12.08
C GLY A 59 12.39 -11.65 10.82
N GLU A 60 11.16 -12.19 10.88
CA GLU A 60 10.52 -12.81 9.72
C GLU A 60 10.13 -11.79 8.65
N ASN A 61 10.05 -10.49 8.99
CA ASN A 61 9.86 -9.42 8.01
C ASN A 61 10.96 -9.41 6.93
N SER A 62 12.13 -9.97 7.22
CA SER A 62 13.19 -10.19 6.23
C SER A 62 12.72 -10.97 4.99
N ARG A 63 11.72 -11.85 5.12
CA ARG A 63 11.13 -12.61 4.00
C ARG A 63 10.32 -11.74 3.04
N VAL A 64 9.61 -10.74 3.57
CA VAL A 64 8.94 -9.74 2.74
C VAL A 64 9.96 -8.80 2.11
N LEU A 65 11.04 -8.44 2.81
CA LEU A 65 12.14 -7.67 2.21
C LEU A 65 12.85 -8.44 1.09
N LYS A 66 13.04 -9.75 1.23
CA LYS A 66 13.53 -10.63 0.15
C LYS A 66 12.64 -10.49 -1.09
N TRP A 67 11.32 -10.62 -0.93
CA TRP A 67 10.38 -10.44 -2.06
C TRP A 67 10.48 -9.03 -2.66
N VAL A 68 10.60 -7.97 -1.84
CA VAL A 68 10.80 -6.59 -2.33
C VAL A 68 12.06 -6.47 -3.19
N PHE A 69 13.18 -7.06 -2.78
CA PHE A 69 14.41 -7.05 -3.59
C PHE A 69 14.27 -7.84 -4.88
N GLU A 70 13.67 -9.04 -4.81
CA GLU A 70 13.40 -9.85 -6.00
C GLU A 70 12.44 -9.14 -6.97
N ARG A 71 11.49 -8.34 -6.46
CA ARG A 71 10.61 -7.48 -7.29
C ARG A 71 11.36 -6.34 -7.95
N CYS A 72 12.31 -5.72 -7.27
CA CYS A 72 13.17 -4.70 -7.86
C CYS A 72 14.06 -5.29 -8.97
N ASP A 73 14.56 -6.51 -8.78
CA ASP A 73 15.39 -7.23 -9.75
C ASP A 73 14.60 -7.90 -10.88
N GLY A 74 13.27 -7.91 -10.83
CA GLY A 74 12.42 -8.60 -11.80
C GLY A 74 12.49 -10.12 -11.73
N LYS A 75 12.89 -10.69 -10.60
CA LYS A 75 13.10 -12.13 -10.38
C LYS A 75 11.89 -12.88 -9.85
N VAL A 76 10.86 -12.17 -9.38
CA VAL A 76 9.65 -12.77 -8.81
C VAL A 76 8.39 -12.12 -9.38
N HIS A 77 7.32 -12.90 -9.45
CA HIS A 77 6.01 -12.47 -9.92
C HIS A 77 5.30 -11.57 -8.89
N ALA A 78 4.24 -10.88 -9.35
CA ALA A 78 3.28 -10.22 -8.49
C ALA A 78 1.90 -10.22 -9.16
N THR A 79 0.87 -10.50 -8.37
CA THR A 79 -0.52 -10.49 -8.81
C THR A 79 -1.03 -9.05 -8.84
N ASP A 80 -1.55 -8.61 -9.99
CA ASP A 80 -2.25 -7.32 -10.09
C ASP A 80 -3.59 -7.39 -9.33
N THR A 81 -3.82 -6.41 -8.46
CA THR A 81 -5.05 -6.25 -7.68
C THR A 81 -5.57 -4.82 -7.77
N ALA A 82 -6.75 -4.56 -7.22
CA ALA A 82 -7.33 -3.22 -7.22
C ALA A 82 -6.45 -2.17 -6.50
N ILE A 83 -5.61 -2.60 -5.55
CA ILE A 83 -4.78 -1.73 -4.71
C ILE A 83 -3.30 -1.73 -5.12
N GLY A 84 -2.98 -2.33 -6.26
CA GLY A 84 -1.61 -2.48 -6.77
C GLY A 84 -1.18 -3.95 -6.83
N ARG A 85 0.12 -4.19 -6.76
CA ARG A 85 0.72 -5.52 -6.96
C ARG A 85 1.05 -6.17 -5.63
N LEU A 86 0.49 -7.37 -5.40
CA LEU A 86 0.75 -8.18 -4.21
C LEU A 86 1.57 -9.42 -4.57
N PRO A 87 2.34 -10.00 -3.63
CA PRO A 87 2.94 -11.31 -3.83
C PRO A 87 1.87 -12.37 -4.04
N ASP A 88 2.16 -13.37 -4.86
CA ASP A 88 1.42 -14.63 -4.81
C ASP A 88 1.84 -15.40 -3.54
N PRO A 89 0.93 -16.14 -2.87
CA PRO A 89 1.31 -17.02 -1.76
C PRO A 89 2.50 -17.95 -2.08
N ALA A 90 2.62 -18.43 -3.32
CA ALA A 90 3.72 -19.29 -3.75
C ALA A 90 5.07 -18.55 -3.89
N ASP A 91 5.04 -17.24 -4.08
CA ASP A 91 6.22 -16.37 -4.20
C ASP A 91 6.79 -15.99 -2.82
N MET A 92 6.06 -16.27 -1.73
CA MET A 92 6.48 -15.96 -0.37
C MET A 92 7.30 -17.09 0.24
N ASP A 93 8.51 -16.76 0.71
CA ASP A 93 9.35 -17.71 1.44
C ASP A 93 8.79 -17.96 2.85
N THR A 94 8.02 -19.04 2.98
CA THR A 94 7.43 -19.48 4.25
C THR A 94 8.14 -20.70 4.85
N LYS A 95 9.30 -21.08 4.31
CA LYS A 95 10.04 -22.26 4.81
C LYS A 95 10.42 -22.05 6.28
N GLY A 96 9.97 -22.97 7.13
CA GLY A 96 10.22 -22.95 8.57
C GLY A 96 9.29 -22.01 9.35
N LEU A 97 8.28 -21.40 8.72
CA LEU A 97 7.24 -20.65 9.42
C LEU A 97 6.06 -21.56 9.79
N ASP A 98 5.56 -21.39 11.02
CA ASP A 98 4.27 -21.95 11.45
C ASP A 98 3.12 -21.05 10.97
N ILE A 99 2.89 -21.03 9.66
CA ILE A 99 1.79 -20.32 9.02
C ILE A 99 1.03 -21.28 8.11
N SER A 100 -0.29 -21.36 8.27
CA SER A 100 -1.13 -22.19 7.39
C SER A 100 -1.28 -21.53 6.02
N ALA A 101 -1.46 -22.34 4.98
CA ALA A 101 -1.71 -21.84 3.63
C ALA A 101 -2.94 -20.92 3.57
N ASN A 102 -3.99 -21.23 4.33
CA ASN A 102 -5.19 -20.40 4.41
C ASN A 102 -4.90 -19.03 5.05
N ASN A 103 -4.08 -18.99 6.11
CA ASN A 103 -3.67 -17.73 6.73
C ASN A 103 -2.80 -16.89 5.79
N LEU A 104 -1.95 -17.52 4.98
CA LEU A 104 -1.15 -16.82 3.99
C LEU A 104 -2.02 -16.22 2.87
N VAL A 105 -2.96 -17.00 2.33
CA VAL A 105 -3.94 -16.50 1.34
C VAL A 105 -4.73 -15.33 1.92
N LYS A 106 -5.21 -15.47 3.16
CA LYS A 106 -5.93 -14.40 3.85
C LYS A 106 -5.06 -13.19 4.13
N LEU A 107 -3.80 -13.37 4.50
CA LEU A 107 -2.84 -12.28 4.73
C LEU A 107 -2.63 -11.43 3.48
N LEU A 108 -2.65 -12.07 2.31
CA LEU A 108 -2.42 -11.46 1.00
C LEU A 108 -3.71 -11.11 0.23
N SER A 109 -4.89 -11.31 0.83
CA SER A 109 -6.16 -10.99 0.18
C SER A 109 -6.47 -9.48 0.22
N VAL A 110 -7.29 -9.01 -0.70
CA VAL A 110 -7.78 -7.63 -0.72
C VAL A 110 -9.25 -7.62 -0.30
N ASP A 111 -9.56 -6.98 0.83
CA ASP A 111 -10.94 -6.72 1.26
C ASP A 111 -11.51 -5.56 0.43
N VAL A 112 -12.12 -5.90 -0.70
CA VAL A 112 -12.66 -4.91 -1.65
C VAL A 112 -13.76 -4.05 -1.01
N ASP A 113 -14.61 -4.63 -0.18
CA ASP A 113 -15.69 -3.92 0.49
C ASP A 113 -15.16 -2.96 1.56
N GLY A 114 -14.19 -3.41 2.36
CA GLY A 114 -13.48 -2.56 3.32
C GLY A 114 -12.77 -1.39 2.63
N TRP A 115 -12.10 -1.63 1.49
CA TRP A 115 -11.47 -0.57 0.71
C TRP A 115 -12.47 0.42 0.11
N LEU A 116 -13.60 -0.05 -0.43
CA LEU A 116 -14.66 0.83 -0.92
C LEU A 116 -15.24 1.70 0.20
N ALA A 117 -15.37 1.17 1.42
CA ALA A 117 -15.79 1.94 2.60
C ALA A 117 -14.73 2.96 3.04
N GLU A 118 -13.45 2.73 2.75
CA GLU A 118 -12.34 3.66 3.04
C GLU A 118 -12.21 4.80 2.02
N VAL A 119 -12.62 4.61 0.76
CA VAL A 119 -12.50 5.64 -0.29
C VAL A 119 -13.13 6.98 0.12
N PRO A 120 -14.37 7.06 0.64
CA PRO A 120 -14.95 8.31 1.11
C PRO A 120 -14.12 8.98 2.23
N ARG A 121 -13.52 8.19 3.13
CA ARG A 121 -12.67 8.70 4.23
C ARG A 121 -11.34 9.24 3.72
N ILE A 122 -10.80 8.66 2.65
CA ILE A 122 -9.62 9.21 1.96
C ILE A 122 -9.98 10.57 1.34
N LYS A 123 -11.11 10.65 0.63
CA LYS A 123 -11.59 11.89 0.02
C LYS A 123 -11.85 12.98 1.06
N GLU A 124 -12.47 12.65 2.19
CA GLU A 124 -12.69 13.57 3.31
C GLU A 124 -11.36 14.07 3.90
N HIS A 125 -10.39 13.18 4.11
CA HIS A 125 -9.06 13.59 4.56
C HIS A 125 -8.38 14.52 3.55
N PHE A 126 -8.49 14.23 2.26
CA PHE A 126 -7.92 15.01 1.17
C PHE A 126 -8.56 16.40 1.03
N ALA A 127 -9.87 16.52 1.29
CA ALA A 127 -10.57 17.80 1.27
C ALA A 127 -9.97 18.83 2.25
N LYS A 128 -9.32 18.38 3.34
CA LYS A 128 -8.66 19.25 4.33
C LYS A 128 -7.49 20.05 3.76
N PHE A 129 -6.92 19.64 2.62
CA PHE A 129 -5.82 20.34 1.96
C PHE A 129 -6.30 21.38 0.93
N GLY A 130 -7.61 21.48 0.69
CA GLY A 130 -8.23 22.47 -0.18
C GLY A 130 -7.63 22.54 -1.59
N GLU A 131 -7.45 23.75 -2.10
CA GLU A 131 -6.90 24.02 -3.43
C GLU A 131 -5.45 23.57 -3.60
N ARG A 132 -4.71 23.39 -2.49
CA ARG A 132 -3.31 22.95 -2.51
C ARG A 132 -3.16 21.44 -2.64
N LEU A 133 -4.25 20.66 -2.63
CA LEU A 133 -4.18 19.24 -2.92
C LEU A 133 -3.83 19.02 -4.41
N PRO A 134 -2.72 18.35 -4.74
CA PRO A 134 -2.35 18.15 -6.13
C PRO A 134 -3.36 17.26 -6.86
N GLU A 135 -3.66 17.61 -8.11
CA GLU A 135 -4.63 16.88 -8.92
C GLU A 135 -4.26 15.40 -9.13
N GLY A 136 -2.96 15.09 -9.16
CA GLY A 136 -2.48 13.71 -9.22
C GLY A 136 -3.02 12.84 -8.07
N LEU A 137 -3.09 13.36 -6.84
CA LEU A 137 -3.60 12.61 -5.70
C LEU A 137 -5.12 12.38 -5.81
N LYS A 138 -5.87 13.37 -6.32
CA LYS A 138 -7.31 13.21 -6.56
C LYS A 138 -7.58 12.12 -7.59
N ARG A 139 -6.79 12.13 -8.68
CA ARG A 139 -6.88 11.12 -9.75
C ARG A 139 -6.58 9.72 -9.23
N GLU A 140 -5.49 9.53 -8.47
CA GLU A 140 -5.14 8.21 -7.93
C GLU A 140 -6.26 7.60 -7.05
N VAL A 141 -6.98 8.43 -6.28
CA VAL A 141 -8.13 7.96 -5.48
C VAL A 141 -9.34 7.62 -6.35
N ALA A 142 -9.59 8.38 -7.42
CA ALA A 142 -10.65 8.07 -8.37
C ALA A 142 -10.36 6.76 -9.12
N ASP A 143 -9.13 6.58 -9.61
CA ASP A 143 -8.69 5.37 -10.30
C ASP A 143 -8.71 4.15 -9.37
N LEU A 144 -8.35 4.32 -8.10
CA LEU A 144 -8.49 3.30 -7.07
C LEU A 144 -9.95 2.86 -6.90
N GLU A 145 -10.88 3.82 -6.78
CA GLU A 145 -12.30 3.54 -6.65
C GLU A 145 -12.85 2.77 -7.87
N GLU A 146 -12.43 3.13 -9.09
CA GLU A 146 -12.81 2.41 -10.30
C GLU A 146 -12.30 0.97 -10.29
N ARG A 147 -11.01 0.77 -9.98
CA ARG A 147 -10.42 -0.59 -9.88
C ARG A 147 -11.14 -1.45 -8.85
N LEU A 148 -11.49 -0.88 -7.69
CA LEU A 148 -12.25 -1.57 -6.65
C LEU A 148 -13.66 -1.95 -7.10
N LYS A 149 -14.39 -1.03 -7.75
CA LYS A 149 -15.72 -1.31 -8.31
C LYS A 149 -15.66 -2.39 -9.38
N LYS A 150 -14.62 -2.42 -10.21
CA LYS A 150 -14.40 -3.46 -11.20
C LYS A 150 -14.11 -4.81 -10.56
N ALA A 151 -13.29 -4.86 -9.51
CA ALA A 151 -12.96 -6.09 -8.78
C ALA A 151 -14.15 -6.68 -8.00
N LYS A 152 -15.15 -5.86 -7.67
CA LYS A 152 -16.39 -6.30 -6.99
C LYS A 152 -17.41 -6.94 -7.95
N ARG A 153 -17.35 -6.62 -9.24
CA ARG A 153 -18.26 -7.14 -10.27
C ARG A 153 -17.85 -8.54 -10.70
#